data_AF-A0A2I2EZP5-F1
#
_entry.id   AF-A0A2I2EZP5-F1
#
_cell.length_a   1.000
_cell.length_b   1.000
_cell.length_c   1.000
_cell.angle_alpha   90.00
_cell.angle_beta   90.00
_cell.angle_gamma   90.00
#
_symmetry.space_group_name_H-M   'P 1'
#
loop_
_entity.id
_entity.type
_entity.pdbx_description
1 polymer ?
#
loop_
_entity_poly.entity_id
_entity_poly.type
_entity_poly.pdbx_seq_one_letter_code
_entity_poly.pdbx_strand_id
1 'polypeptide(L)'
;MTMANTHCRRSQSDCDENTKDIQFDTDKQSYQFFTNDVATKTYVCYKGKATYLLNALDPEDKDGYNPQLLPGGDLFNLDGTKWGGVTLADIVESSVEGWATNNKKNGWARPNVQDIVTEFGETQYSIRTPGFFNIPVCESEKDITFNLNDKRVDKSAPFWPCNPPENYRSEGTDIVSTS
;
A
#
# COMPACT_ATOMS: atom_id res chain seq x y z
N MET A 1 -1.97 -37.52 6.01
CA MET A 1 -3.19 -36.67 6.09
C MET A 1 -3.20 -35.99 7.44
N THR A 2 -2.85 -34.70 7.50
CA THR A 2 -3.50 -33.72 8.38
C THR A 2 -3.29 -32.34 7.78
N MET A 3 -4.39 -31.64 7.47
CA MET A 3 -4.41 -30.27 6.98
C MET A 3 -4.25 -29.29 8.13
N ALA A 4 -3.55 -28.18 7.91
CA ALA A 4 -3.80 -26.92 8.59
C ALA A 4 -3.40 -25.76 7.67
N ASN A 5 -4.38 -25.31 6.89
CA ASN A 5 -4.48 -23.97 6.35
C ASN A 5 -4.63 -22.98 7.52
N THR A 6 -4.25 -21.71 7.34
CA THR A 6 -4.86 -20.47 7.90
C THR A 6 -3.81 -19.43 8.34
N HIS A 7 -3.57 -18.47 7.44
CA HIS A 7 -3.34 -17.03 7.65
C HIS A 7 -2.60 -16.51 8.91
N CYS A 8 -1.34 -16.08 8.73
CA CYS A 8 -0.67 -15.09 9.60
C CYS A 8 -0.16 -13.93 8.72
N ARG A 9 -0.71 -12.70 8.75
CA ARG A 9 -0.63 -11.59 9.76
C ARG A 9 0.83 -11.16 10.07
N ARG A 10 1.23 -9.85 9.96
CA ARG A 10 2.26 -9.12 10.80
C ARG A 10 2.87 -7.76 10.31
N SER A 11 2.54 -6.63 10.96
CA SER A 11 3.01 -5.23 10.78
C SER A 11 4.50 -4.97 11.07
N GLN A 12 4.93 -3.72 10.76
CA GLN A 12 6.17 -2.92 10.83
C GLN A 12 7.44 -3.37 11.59
N SER A 13 7.50 -4.56 12.15
CA SER A 13 8.71 -5.21 12.67
C SER A 13 9.12 -6.34 11.73
N ASP A 14 10.43 -6.59 11.59
CA ASP A 14 11.00 -7.61 10.69
C ASP A 14 10.12 -8.86 10.60
N CYS A 15 9.69 -9.28 9.41
CA CYS A 15 8.76 -10.42 9.29
C CYS A 15 9.41 -11.81 9.50
N ASP A 16 10.68 -11.87 9.91
CA ASP A 16 11.37 -13.15 10.08
C ASP A 16 10.85 -13.93 11.31
N GLU A 17 11.18 -15.21 11.36
CA GLU A 17 10.67 -16.19 12.33
C GLU A 17 11.00 -15.84 13.80
N ASN A 18 11.76 -14.76 14.05
CA ASN A 18 12.15 -14.31 15.39
C ASN A 18 11.23 -13.25 15.99
N THR A 19 10.19 -12.81 15.27
CA THR A 19 9.43 -11.63 15.67
C THR A 19 8.21 -11.96 16.52
N LYS A 20 8.17 -11.33 17.70
CA LYS A 20 7.05 -11.37 18.65
C LYS A 20 5.82 -10.68 18.04
N ASP A 21 4.64 -11.10 18.47
CA ASP A 21 3.35 -10.55 18.02
C ASP A 21 3.36 -9.03 17.97
N ILE A 22 2.62 -8.45 17.01
CA ILE A 22 2.28 -7.03 17.06
C ILE A 22 1.65 -6.81 18.43
N GLN A 23 2.38 -6.17 19.34
CA GLN A 23 1.85 -5.74 20.63
C GLN A 23 0.96 -4.53 20.32
N PHE A 24 -0.25 -4.82 19.86
CA PHE A 24 -1.35 -3.89 20.05
C PHE A 24 -1.52 -3.81 21.57
N ASP A 25 -1.25 -2.65 22.16
CA ASP A 25 -1.56 -2.39 23.57
C ASP A 25 -3.09 -2.48 23.71
N THR A 26 -3.61 -3.69 23.97
CA THR A 26 -5.04 -3.96 24.14
C THR A 26 -5.60 -3.29 25.39
N ASP A 27 -4.72 -2.81 26.27
CA ASP A 27 -5.06 -2.21 27.54
C ASP A 27 -5.17 -0.68 27.43
N LYS A 28 -4.68 -0.09 26.33
CA LYS A 28 -4.88 1.32 25.97
C LYS A 28 -5.67 1.43 24.68
N GLN A 29 -6.98 1.58 24.83
CA GLN A 29 -7.94 1.90 23.77
C GLN A 29 -7.73 3.29 23.10
N SER A 30 -6.53 3.85 23.18
CA SER A 30 -6.14 5.11 22.57
C SER A 30 -4.99 4.85 21.60
N TYR A 31 -5.25 5.08 20.31
CA TYR A 31 -4.29 5.09 19.18
C TYR A 31 -3.95 3.74 18.52
N GLN A 32 -4.95 2.93 18.15
CA GLN A 32 -4.76 2.02 17.02
C GLN A 32 -5.04 2.78 15.71
N PHE A 33 -4.03 2.87 14.85
CA PHE A 33 -4.13 3.52 13.54
C PHE A 33 -5.25 2.94 12.66
N PHE A 34 -5.49 1.64 12.77
CA PHE A 34 -6.65 0.92 12.23
C PHE A 34 -6.93 -0.33 13.08
N THR A 35 -8.11 -0.94 12.93
CA THR A 35 -8.52 -2.07 13.76
C THR A 35 -7.71 -3.34 13.47
N ASN A 36 -7.65 -4.26 14.44
CA ASN A 36 -7.07 -5.59 14.25
C ASN A 36 -7.69 -6.34 13.06
N ASP A 37 -8.99 -6.21 12.82
CA ASP A 37 -9.64 -6.87 11.68
C ASP A 37 -9.05 -6.37 10.35
N VAL A 38 -8.96 -5.05 10.17
CA VAL A 38 -8.31 -4.40 9.01
C VAL A 38 -6.87 -4.90 8.86
N ALA A 39 -6.08 -4.85 9.94
CA ALA A 39 -4.70 -5.31 9.93
C ALA A 39 -4.56 -6.74 9.39
N THR A 40 -5.47 -7.62 9.80
CA THR A 40 -5.31 -9.05 9.53
C THR A 40 -5.78 -9.44 8.13
N LYS A 41 -6.59 -8.57 7.52
CA LYS A 41 -7.12 -8.72 6.17
C LYS A 41 -6.24 -8.08 5.10
N THR A 42 -5.45 -7.07 5.43
CA THR A 42 -4.71 -6.26 4.43
C THR A 42 -3.19 -6.37 4.52
N TYR A 43 -2.71 -7.23 5.42
CA TYR A 43 -1.29 -7.45 5.65
C TYR A 43 -0.60 -8.20 4.50
N VAL A 44 0.57 -7.70 4.09
CA VAL A 44 1.55 -8.39 3.26
C VAL A 44 2.95 -8.21 3.87
N CYS A 45 3.72 -9.29 4.01
CA CYS A 45 5.15 -9.15 4.25
C CYS A 45 5.90 -8.98 2.95
N TYR A 46 6.70 -7.92 2.84
CA TYR A 46 7.57 -7.73 1.69
C TYR A 46 8.91 -7.09 2.08
N LYS A 47 10.02 -7.68 1.62
CA LYS A 47 11.40 -7.24 1.92
C LYS A 47 11.67 -7.05 3.42
N GLY A 48 11.18 -7.98 4.23
CA GLY A 48 11.31 -7.95 5.69
C GLY A 48 10.41 -6.92 6.37
N LYS A 49 9.66 -6.10 5.62
CA LYS A 49 8.74 -5.13 6.20
C LYS A 49 7.31 -5.59 6.03
N ALA A 50 6.50 -5.23 6.98
CA ALA A 50 5.08 -5.33 6.78
C ALA A 50 4.51 -4.14 6.04
N THR A 51 3.58 -4.43 5.16
CA THR A 51 2.87 -3.44 4.38
C THR A 51 1.39 -3.74 4.44
N TYR A 52 0.60 -2.67 4.47
CA TYR A 52 -0.85 -2.73 4.56
C TYR A 52 -1.45 -2.02 3.36
N LEU A 53 -2.33 -2.72 2.64
CA LEU A 53 -3.14 -2.08 1.61
C LEU A 53 -4.39 -1.48 2.27
N LEU A 54 -4.45 -0.17 2.35
CA LEU A 54 -5.50 0.55 3.08
C LEU A 54 -6.23 1.52 2.17
N ASN A 55 -7.46 1.81 2.53
CA ASN A 55 -8.22 2.92 1.98
C ASN A 55 -8.16 4.10 2.95
N ALA A 56 -7.80 5.26 2.41
CA ALA A 56 -7.64 6.49 3.16
C ALA A 56 -8.97 7.19 3.47
N LEU A 57 -10.06 6.84 2.75
CA LEU A 57 -11.38 7.44 2.92
C LEU A 57 -12.38 6.39 3.35
N ASP A 58 -13.15 6.70 4.38
CA ASP A 58 -14.42 6.05 4.60
C ASP A 58 -15.54 7.03 4.21
N PRO A 59 -16.35 6.75 3.18
CA PRO A 59 -17.48 7.59 2.82
C PRO A 59 -18.61 7.55 3.86
N GLU A 60 -18.64 6.55 4.75
CA GLU A 60 -19.65 6.34 5.78
C GLU A 60 -19.20 6.82 7.17
N ASP A 61 -17.89 6.92 7.41
CA ASP A 61 -17.33 7.42 8.66
C ASP A 61 -17.24 8.95 8.66
N LYS A 62 -18.25 9.59 9.26
CA LYS A 62 -18.32 11.06 9.36
C LYS A 62 -17.33 11.63 10.38
N ASP A 63 -16.79 10.81 11.28
CA ASP A 63 -16.02 11.24 12.46
C ASP A 63 -14.68 10.50 12.63
N GLY A 64 -14.47 9.34 11.98
CA GLY A 64 -13.25 8.54 12.07
C GLY A 64 -12.29 8.77 10.90
N TYR A 65 -11.13 9.31 11.24
CA TYR A 65 -10.05 9.64 10.32
C TYR A 65 -8.96 8.57 10.29
N ASN A 66 -9.33 7.32 10.57
CA ASN A 66 -8.42 6.18 10.53
C ASN A 66 -8.54 5.48 9.17
N PRO A 67 -7.43 5.00 8.57
CA PRO A 67 -7.52 4.19 7.36
C PRO A 67 -8.38 2.95 7.57
N GLN A 68 -9.14 2.58 6.54
CA GLN A 68 -10.05 1.45 6.54
C GLN A 68 -9.61 0.38 5.53
N LEU A 69 -10.37 -0.72 5.52
CA LEU A 69 -10.25 -1.74 4.49
C LEU A 69 -10.49 -1.11 3.10
N LEU A 70 -9.63 -1.42 2.13
CA LEU A 70 -9.96 -1.19 0.73
C LEU A 70 -11.04 -2.18 0.32
N PRO A 71 -12.23 -1.76 -0.16
CA PRO A 71 -13.28 -2.69 -0.55
C PRO A 71 -12.78 -3.69 -1.61
N GLY A 72 -12.83 -4.98 -1.27
CA GLY A 72 -12.29 -6.06 -2.11
C GLY A 72 -10.77 -6.16 -2.19
N GLY A 73 -10.04 -5.23 -1.56
CA GLY A 73 -8.58 -5.18 -1.48
C GLY A 73 -8.03 -5.91 -0.26
N ASP A 74 -8.50 -7.13 -0.01
CA ASP A 74 -8.11 -7.94 1.14
C ASP A 74 -7.61 -9.34 0.72
N LEU A 75 -6.98 -10.04 1.66
CA LEU A 75 -6.40 -11.37 1.46
C LEU A 75 -7.41 -12.46 1.08
N PHE A 76 -8.72 -12.26 1.26
CA PHE A 76 -9.75 -13.23 0.91
C PHE A 76 -10.35 -12.98 -0.48
N ASN A 77 -10.35 -11.72 -0.92
CA ASN A 77 -10.81 -11.33 -2.24
C ASN A 77 -9.69 -11.37 -3.29
N LEU A 78 -8.45 -11.15 -2.86
CA LEU A 78 -7.23 -11.20 -3.68
C LEU A 78 -6.30 -12.32 -3.18
N ASP A 79 -6.78 -13.55 -3.26
CA ASP A 79 -6.07 -14.76 -2.84
C ASP A 79 -5.46 -15.55 -4.03
N GLY A 80 -5.61 -15.03 -5.25
CA GLY A 80 -5.17 -15.70 -6.49
C GLY A 80 -6.15 -16.72 -7.06
N THR A 81 -7.31 -16.95 -6.43
CA THR A 81 -8.37 -17.82 -6.98
C THR A 81 -9.38 -17.06 -7.84
N LYS A 82 -9.42 -15.73 -7.69
CA LYS A 82 -10.31 -14.80 -8.41
C LYS A 82 -9.49 -13.82 -9.25
N TRP A 83 -10.19 -12.99 -10.04
CA TRP A 83 -9.61 -11.83 -10.73
C TRP A 83 -8.40 -12.14 -11.63
N GLY A 84 -8.36 -13.33 -12.23
CA GLY A 84 -7.25 -13.73 -13.10
C GLY A 84 -5.96 -14.09 -12.38
N GLY A 85 -6.03 -14.49 -11.11
CA GLY A 85 -4.87 -14.91 -10.32
C GLY A 85 -4.20 -13.80 -9.51
N VAL A 86 -4.78 -12.60 -9.51
CA VAL A 86 -4.26 -11.45 -8.75
C VAL A 86 -4.35 -11.73 -7.25
N THR A 87 -3.25 -11.46 -6.56
CA THR A 87 -3.13 -11.52 -5.11
C THR A 87 -2.94 -10.12 -4.51
N LEU A 88 -3.23 -9.99 -3.21
CA LEU A 88 -2.94 -8.77 -2.46
C LEU A 88 -1.43 -8.44 -2.50
N ALA A 89 -0.59 -9.48 -2.47
CA ALA A 89 0.85 -9.34 -2.56
C ALA A 89 1.29 -8.72 -3.90
N ASP A 90 0.67 -9.08 -5.03
CA ASP A 90 1.02 -8.49 -6.32
C ASP A 90 0.86 -6.96 -6.34
N ILE A 91 -0.19 -6.46 -5.70
CA ILE A 91 -0.45 -5.02 -5.57
C ILE A 91 0.63 -4.36 -4.72
N VAL A 92 0.86 -4.90 -3.52
CA VAL A 92 1.84 -4.37 -2.58
C VAL A 92 3.25 -4.40 -3.16
N GLU A 93 3.68 -5.54 -3.69
CA GLU A 93 5.01 -5.74 -4.27
C GLU A 93 5.24 -4.75 -5.42
N SER A 94 4.28 -4.63 -6.35
CA SER A 94 4.41 -3.72 -7.48
C SER A 94 4.54 -2.25 -7.05
N SER A 95 3.70 -1.79 -6.12
CA SER A 95 3.76 -0.40 -5.63
C SER A 95 5.00 -0.11 -4.80
N VAL A 96 5.41 -1.04 -3.92
CA VAL A 96 6.62 -0.88 -3.10
C VAL A 96 7.87 -0.92 -3.97
N GLU A 97 7.94 -1.77 -4.99
CA GLU A 97 9.07 -1.76 -5.92
C GLU A 97 9.11 -0.49 -6.77
N GLY A 98 7.97 0.00 -7.26
CA GLY A 98 7.92 1.28 -7.99
C GLY A 98 8.43 2.45 -7.13
N TRP A 99 8.00 2.49 -5.88
CA TRP A 99 8.50 3.46 -4.89
C TRP A 99 10.00 3.28 -4.62
N ALA A 100 10.47 2.05 -4.44
CA ALA A 100 11.87 1.75 -4.14
C ALA A 100 12.81 2.10 -5.30
N THR A 101 12.44 1.80 -6.55
CA THR A 101 13.21 2.16 -7.74
C THR A 101 13.22 3.66 -8.00
N ASN A 102 12.17 4.37 -7.57
CA ASN A 102 12.09 5.82 -7.63
C ASN A 102 12.68 6.52 -6.39
N ASN A 103 13.83 6.03 -5.89
CA ASN A 103 14.54 6.62 -4.75
C ASN A 103 13.68 6.82 -3.50
N LYS A 104 12.74 5.90 -3.24
CA LYS A 104 11.81 5.97 -2.11
C LYS A 104 10.92 7.21 -2.14
N LYS A 105 10.49 7.63 -3.33
CA LYS A 105 9.59 8.77 -3.53
C LYS A 105 8.31 8.33 -4.27
N ASN A 106 7.17 8.83 -3.81
CA ASN A 106 5.90 8.70 -4.53
C ASN A 106 5.96 9.44 -5.88
N GLY A 107 5.12 9.02 -6.82
CA GLY A 107 5.10 9.58 -8.18
C GLY A 107 6.06 8.92 -9.17
N TRP A 108 6.35 7.62 -8.98
CA TRP A 108 7.09 6.85 -9.98
C TRP A 108 6.30 6.75 -11.29
N ALA A 109 7.03 6.73 -12.40
CA ALA A 109 6.43 6.51 -13.70
C ALA A 109 5.82 5.12 -13.75
N ARG A 110 4.62 5.01 -14.32
CA ARG A 110 4.10 3.69 -14.69
C ARG A 110 5.01 3.13 -15.78
N PRO A 111 5.36 1.83 -15.71
CA PRO A 111 6.16 1.22 -16.76
C PRO A 111 5.40 1.34 -18.08
N ASN A 112 6.12 1.68 -19.15
CA ASN A 112 5.54 1.72 -20.48
C ASN A 112 5.15 0.31 -20.87
N VAL A 113 3.86 0.10 -21.13
CA VAL A 113 3.34 -1.22 -21.52
C VAL A 113 4.05 -1.74 -22.77
N GLN A 114 4.42 -0.87 -23.72
CA GLN A 114 5.14 -1.27 -24.92
C GLN A 114 6.58 -1.69 -24.62
N ASP A 115 7.24 -1.08 -23.63
CA ASP A 115 8.60 -1.48 -23.23
C ASP A 115 8.56 -2.80 -22.45
N ILE A 116 7.53 -2.99 -21.60
CA ILE A 116 7.24 -4.29 -20.96
C ILE A 116 7.03 -5.39 -22.01
N VAL A 117 6.29 -5.09 -23.09
CA VAL A 117 6.05 -6.01 -24.22
C VAL A 117 7.35 -6.34 -24.97
N THR A 118 8.21 -5.33 -25.18
CA THR A 118 9.38 -5.41 -26.06
C THR A 118 10.60 -6.05 -25.37
N GLU A 119 10.79 -5.82 -24.07
CA GLU A 119 11.96 -6.28 -23.32
C GLU A 119 11.88 -7.78 -22.93
N PHE A 120 10.69 -8.37 -22.88
CA PHE A 120 10.49 -9.71 -22.28
C PHE A 120 9.81 -10.77 -23.16
N GLY A 121 9.65 -10.55 -24.47
CA GLY A 121 9.24 -11.61 -25.41
C GLY A 121 7.89 -12.26 -25.09
N GLU A 122 6.80 -11.53 -25.36
CA GLU A 122 5.39 -11.98 -25.56
C GLU A 122 4.72 -12.97 -24.58
N THR A 123 5.37 -13.52 -23.54
CA THR A 123 4.79 -14.66 -22.79
C THR A 123 4.62 -14.51 -21.28
N GLN A 124 5.17 -13.49 -20.62
CA GLN A 124 4.88 -13.28 -19.18
C GLN A 124 4.77 -11.80 -18.80
N TYR A 125 3.58 -11.23 -18.98
CA TYR A 125 3.21 -9.99 -18.29
C TYR A 125 3.05 -10.28 -16.80
N SER A 126 3.94 -9.77 -15.96
CA SER A 126 3.75 -9.84 -14.52
C SER A 126 3.13 -8.55 -14.01
N ILE A 127 1.95 -8.65 -13.41
CA ILE A 127 1.33 -7.56 -12.65
C ILE A 127 2.18 -7.10 -11.45
N ARG A 128 3.25 -7.85 -11.10
CA ARG A 128 4.26 -7.46 -10.11
C ARG A 128 5.32 -6.51 -10.65
N THR A 129 5.30 -6.20 -11.95
CA THR A 129 6.25 -5.24 -12.54
C THR A 129 6.27 -3.96 -11.71
N PRO A 130 7.45 -3.43 -11.33
CA PRO A 130 7.54 -2.22 -10.51
C PRO A 130 6.69 -1.09 -11.09
N GLY A 131 5.75 -0.59 -10.29
CA GLY A 131 4.87 0.51 -10.65
C GLY A 131 3.70 0.18 -11.58
N PHE A 132 3.46 -1.09 -11.89
CA PHE A 132 2.20 -1.53 -12.53
C PHE A 132 0.99 -1.08 -11.71
N PHE A 133 1.00 -1.38 -10.41
CA PHE A 133 0.13 -0.73 -9.43
C PHE A 133 0.79 0.55 -8.93
N ASN A 134 0.07 1.66 -9.01
CA ASN A 134 0.55 2.98 -8.60
C ASN A 134 -0.27 3.50 -7.41
N ILE A 135 -0.17 2.78 -6.28
CA ILE A 135 -0.76 3.17 -5.00
C ILE A 135 0.34 3.81 -4.17
N PRO A 136 0.16 5.04 -3.65
CA PRO A 136 1.22 5.75 -2.94
C PRO A 136 1.64 4.98 -1.68
N VAL A 137 2.95 4.97 -1.41
CA VAL A 137 3.54 4.34 -0.23
C VAL A 137 3.67 5.41 0.86
N CYS A 138 3.09 5.12 2.02
CA CYS A 138 3.20 5.98 3.20
C CYS A 138 4.12 5.31 4.24
N GLU A 139 5.05 6.07 4.82
CA GLU A 139 6.02 5.55 5.81
C GLU A 139 5.74 5.97 7.25
N SER A 140 5.01 7.08 7.45
CA SER A 140 4.78 7.71 8.76
C SER A 140 3.30 7.68 9.13
N GLU A 141 2.95 6.88 10.14
CA GLU A 141 1.60 6.85 10.73
C GLU A 141 1.14 8.24 11.16
N LYS A 142 2.06 9.01 11.77
CA LYS A 142 1.80 10.36 12.25
C LYS A 142 1.42 11.30 11.10
N ASP A 143 2.14 11.21 9.99
CA ASP A 143 1.89 12.09 8.83
C ASP A 143 0.58 11.71 8.14
N ILE A 144 0.30 10.40 8.02
CA ILE A 144 -0.98 9.93 7.49
C ILE A 144 -2.12 10.44 8.37
N THR A 145 -2.03 10.24 9.68
CA THR A 145 -3.03 10.71 10.64
C THR A 145 -3.23 12.21 10.51
N PHE A 146 -2.15 12.98 10.46
CA PHE A 146 -2.23 14.43 10.26
C PHE A 146 -2.95 14.78 8.94
N ASN A 147 -2.56 14.16 7.81
CA ASN A 147 -3.12 14.44 6.48
C ASN A 147 -4.58 13.99 6.33
N LEU A 148 -5.01 12.96 7.06
CA LEU A 148 -6.40 12.50 7.11
C LEU A 148 -7.30 13.50 7.86
N ASN A 149 -6.78 14.06 8.96
CA ASN A 149 -7.51 14.91 9.91
C ASN A 149 -7.46 16.41 9.57
N ASP A 150 -6.41 16.91 8.92
CA ASP A 150 -6.26 18.34 8.67
C ASP A 150 -7.13 18.81 7.50
N LYS A 151 -8.10 19.69 7.79
CA LYS A 151 -9.02 20.28 6.81
C LYS A 151 -8.34 21.19 5.77
N ARG A 152 -7.08 21.58 6.01
CA ARG A 152 -6.28 22.40 5.10
C ARG A 152 -5.53 21.56 4.06
N VAL A 153 -5.46 20.25 4.25
CA VAL A 153 -4.83 19.34 3.30
C VAL A 153 -5.82 19.02 2.18
N ASP A 154 -5.36 19.17 0.94
CA ASP A 154 -6.14 18.81 -0.24
C ASP A 154 -6.21 17.28 -0.38
N LYS A 155 -7.38 16.72 -0.05
CA LYS A 155 -7.64 15.27 -0.14
C LYS A 155 -7.70 14.75 -1.59
N SER A 156 -7.76 15.65 -2.57
CA SER A 156 -7.72 15.30 -3.99
C SER A 156 -6.29 15.27 -4.57
N ALA A 157 -5.28 15.62 -3.78
CA ALA A 157 -3.90 15.61 -4.22
C ALA A 157 -3.45 14.17 -4.62
N PRO A 158 -2.65 13.98 -5.69
CA PRO A 158 -2.35 12.66 -6.27
C PRO A 158 -1.67 11.64 -5.37
N PHE A 159 -1.07 12.06 -4.26
CA PHE A 159 -0.35 11.19 -3.32
C PHE A 159 -0.98 11.18 -1.93
N TRP A 160 -2.07 11.91 -1.73
CA TRP A 160 -2.78 11.93 -0.46
C TRP A 160 -3.28 10.52 -0.14
N PRO A 161 -3.18 10.05 1.13
CA PRO A 161 -2.78 10.77 2.33
C PRO A 161 -1.27 10.72 2.63
N CYS A 162 -0.46 10.13 1.75
CA CYS A 162 0.98 10.10 1.91
C CYS A 162 1.60 11.48 1.60
N ASN A 163 2.82 11.70 2.08
CA ASN A 163 3.57 12.88 1.72
C ASN A 163 3.92 12.84 0.22
N PRO A 164 3.74 13.96 -0.49
CA PRO A 164 4.16 14.06 -1.88
C PRO A 164 5.70 14.14 -1.97
N PRO A 165 6.29 13.87 -3.15
CA PRO A 165 7.73 14.08 -3.35
C PRO A 165 8.10 15.57 -3.19
N GLU A 166 9.34 15.88 -2.79
CA GLU A 166 9.82 17.24 -2.50
C GLU A 166 9.59 18.27 -3.62
N ASN A 167 9.51 17.83 -4.88
CA ASN A 167 9.28 18.68 -6.05
C ASN A 167 7.80 18.80 -6.46
N TYR A 168 6.86 18.22 -5.70
CA TYR A 168 5.44 18.35 -5.96
C TYR A 168 4.95 19.75 -5.57
N ARG A 169 4.35 20.45 -6.53
CA ARG A 169 3.64 21.71 -6.29
C ARG A 169 2.15 21.47 -6.50
N SER A 170 1.35 21.70 -5.46
CA SER A 170 -0.11 21.60 -5.48
C SER A 170 -0.78 22.63 -6.42
N GLU A 171 -0.04 23.64 -6.87
CA GLU A 171 -0.54 24.73 -7.73
C GLU A 171 -0.48 24.42 -9.24
N GLY A 172 0.03 23.25 -9.64
CA GLY A 172 -0.03 22.80 -11.03
C GLY A 172 1.16 23.21 -11.91
N THR A 173 1.65 22.20 -12.64
CA THR A 173 2.62 22.19 -13.75
C THR A 173 4.01 22.79 -13.51
N ASP A 174 4.99 21.90 -13.39
CA ASP A 174 6.20 22.02 -14.19
C ASP A 174 6.41 20.70 -14.96
N ILE A 175 6.30 20.79 -16.29
CA ILE A 175 6.73 19.75 -17.22
C ILE A 175 8.26 19.74 -17.14
N VAL A 176 8.85 18.81 -16.39
CA VAL A 176 10.28 18.54 -16.57
C VAL A 176 10.41 17.55 -17.71
N SER A 177 10.43 18.08 -18.93
CA SER A 177 10.97 17.37 -20.09
C SER A 177 12.47 17.21 -19.87
N THR A 178 12.91 16.08 -19.33
CA THR A 178 14.32 15.72 -19.41
C THR A 178 14.53 15.00 -20.74
N SER A 179 15.14 15.73 -21.67
CA SER A 179 15.83 15.26 -22.88
C SER A 179 16.90 14.22 -22.57
#